data_AF-A0A099KCB7-F1
#
_entry.id   AF-A0A099KCB7-F1
#
_cell.length_a   1.000
_cell.length_b   1.000
_cell.length_c   1.000
_cell.angle_alpha   90.00
_cell.angle_beta   90.00
_cell.angle_gamma   90.00
#
_symmetry.space_group_name_H-M   'P 1'
#
loop_
_entity.id
_entity.type
_entity.pdbx_description
1 polymer ?
#
loop_
_entity_poly.entity_id
_entity_poly.type
_entity_poly.pdbx_seq_one_letter_code
_entity_poly.pdbx_strand_id
1 'polypeptide(L)'
;MRLLLILSMFASSVLASKFDINTYSTSLEFAQVTHVLATQKPDGSWCFGTSVRHNDQGWEHYADGWEVIDLEGNQLGYRQLVHPHDNEQPFTRSQCNIKIPSEISKVIVRAKCNKHGFGGKPFIVDLNSI
;
A
#
# COMPACT_ATOMS: atom_id res chain seq x y z
N MET A 1 11.79 29.84 48.97
CA MET A 1 10.83 30.05 47.86
C MET A 1 10.95 28.83 46.93
N ARG A 2 10.01 27.89 46.98
CA ARG A 2 10.05 26.66 46.15
C ARG A 2 9.41 26.97 44.79
N LEU A 3 10.20 26.92 43.73
CA LEU A 3 9.76 27.16 42.36
C LEU A 3 9.23 25.84 41.77
N LEU A 4 7.91 25.73 41.53
CA LEU A 4 7.33 24.62 40.80
C LEU A 4 7.43 24.90 39.29
N LEU A 5 8.21 24.08 38.57
CA LEU A 5 8.22 24.02 37.11
C LEU A 5 7.01 23.20 36.64
N ILE A 6 5.99 23.87 36.12
CA ILE A 6 4.87 23.22 35.42
C ILE A 6 5.34 22.98 33.99
N LEU A 7 5.79 21.74 33.70
CA LEU A 7 6.08 21.29 32.35
C LEU A 7 4.75 21.06 31.63
N SER A 8 4.32 22.07 30.86
CA SER A 8 3.17 21.94 29.96
C SER A 8 3.55 20.99 28.82
N MET A 9 3.10 19.75 28.90
CA MET A 9 3.12 18.84 27.75
C MET A 9 1.96 19.22 26.84
N PHE A 10 2.24 19.96 25.77
CA PHE A 10 1.32 20.04 24.64
C PHE A 10 1.37 18.68 23.92
N ALA A 11 0.36 17.84 24.17
CA ALA A 11 0.10 16.69 23.32
C ALA A 11 -0.44 17.23 21.98
N SER A 12 0.43 17.37 20.99
CA SER A 12 0.00 17.61 19.61
C SER A 12 -0.71 16.35 19.12
N SER A 13 -2.04 16.36 19.18
CA SER A 13 -2.87 15.38 18.49
C SER A 13 -2.75 15.63 16.98
N VAL A 14 -1.86 14.89 16.34
CA VAL A 14 -1.87 14.77 14.88
C VAL A 14 -3.18 14.07 14.53
N LEU A 15 -4.14 14.81 13.96
CA LEU A 15 -5.31 14.20 13.33
C LEU A 15 -4.78 13.37 12.14
N ALA A 16 -4.71 12.06 12.30
CA ALA A 16 -4.48 11.14 11.20
C ALA A 16 -5.67 11.27 10.24
N SER A 17 -5.47 11.94 9.10
CA SER A 17 -6.46 11.98 8.04
C SER A 17 -6.61 10.58 7.48
N LYS A 18 -7.81 10.00 7.56
CA LYS A 18 -8.14 8.71 6.94
C LYS A 18 -7.73 8.72 5.47
N PHE A 19 -7.11 7.64 5.00
CA PHE A 19 -6.65 7.56 3.61
C PHE A 19 -7.83 7.69 2.64
N ASP A 20 -7.74 8.62 1.69
CA ASP A 20 -8.78 8.82 0.68
C ASP A 20 -8.63 7.81 -0.46
N ILE A 21 -9.42 6.74 -0.37
CA ILE A 21 -9.49 5.67 -1.37
C ILE A 21 -10.14 6.07 -2.69
N ASN A 22 -10.82 7.23 -2.76
CA ASN A 22 -11.58 7.65 -3.95
C ASN A 22 -10.79 8.60 -4.85
N THR A 23 -9.69 9.17 -4.35
CA THR A 23 -8.82 10.05 -5.13
C THR A 23 -7.75 9.22 -5.85
N TYR A 24 -8.05 8.81 -7.07
CA TYR A 24 -7.12 8.10 -7.95
C TYR A 24 -7.37 8.43 -9.43
N SER A 25 -6.38 8.13 -10.27
CA SER A 25 -6.48 8.18 -11.73
C SER A 25 -6.68 6.78 -12.31
N THR A 26 -7.57 6.67 -13.30
CA THR A 26 -7.74 5.45 -14.10
C THR A 26 -6.79 5.36 -15.29
N SER A 27 -5.98 6.40 -15.53
CA SER A 27 -4.98 6.40 -16.60
C SER A 27 -3.88 5.38 -16.34
N LEU A 28 -3.43 4.69 -17.39
CA LEU A 28 -2.31 3.74 -17.30
C LEU A 28 -0.94 4.42 -17.17
N GLU A 29 -0.87 5.75 -17.18
CA GLU A 29 0.31 6.51 -16.75
C GLU A 29 0.56 6.40 -15.23
N PHE A 30 -0.43 5.86 -14.48
CA PHE A 30 -0.31 5.52 -13.08
C PHE A 30 -0.49 4.01 -12.90
N ALA A 31 0.25 3.42 -11.96
CA ALA A 31 0.23 1.97 -11.76
C ALA A 31 -1.07 1.56 -11.07
N GLN A 32 -1.84 0.69 -11.72
CA GLN A 32 -3.16 0.24 -11.28
C GLN A 32 -3.05 -1.12 -10.60
N VAL A 33 -3.70 -1.30 -9.44
CA VAL A 33 -3.91 -2.66 -8.89
C VAL A 33 -5.20 -3.21 -9.48
N THR A 34 -5.10 -4.28 -10.28
CA THR A 34 -6.25 -4.88 -10.97
C THR A 34 -6.85 -6.05 -10.20
N HIS A 35 -6.04 -6.75 -9.42
CA HIS A 35 -6.47 -7.88 -8.60
C HIS A 35 -5.52 -8.12 -7.43
N VAL A 36 -6.04 -8.67 -6.33
CA VAL A 36 -5.27 -9.09 -5.17
C VAL A 36 -5.79 -10.42 -4.66
N LEU A 37 -4.88 -11.38 -4.49
CA LEU A 37 -5.10 -12.60 -3.73
C LEU A 37 -4.40 -12.47 -2.38
N ALA A 38 -5.15 -12.46 -1.29
CA ALA A 38 -4.60 -12.51 0.06
C ALA A 38 -4.76 -13.92 0.63
N THR A 39 -3.75 -14.40 1.36
CA THR A 39 -3.79 -15.68 2.09
C THR A 39 -3.07 -15.54 3.41
N GLN A 40 -3.63 -16.12 4.48
CA GLN A 40 -2.98 -16.18 5.78
C GLN A 40 -2.25 -17.51 5.96
N LYS A 41 -1.01 -17.46 6.43
CA LYS A 41 -0.21 -18.63 6.79
C LYS A 41 -0.54 -19.12 8.21
N PRO A 42 -0.20 -20.37 8.56
CA PRO A 42 -0.43 -20.92 9.91
C PRO A 42 0.24 -20.12 11.03
N ASP A 43 1.31 -19.37 10.75
CA ASP A 43 2.02 -18.52 11.72
C ASP A 43 1.37 -17.12 11.89
N GLY A 44 0.18 -16.93 11.32
CA GLY A 44 -0.58 -15.68 11.33
C GLY A 44 -0.07 -14.59 10.37
N SER A 45 1.04 -14.81 9.66
CA SER A 45 1.49 -13.85 8.65
C SER A 45 0.68 -13.95 7.35
N TRP A 46 0.65 -12.85 6.61
CA TRP A 46 -0.07 -12.77 5.33
C TRP A 46 0.88 -12.82 4.14
N CYS A 47 0.37 -13.40 3.06
CA CYS A 47 0.89 -13.30 1.70
C CYS A 47 -0.13 -12.61 0.80
N PHE A 48 0.35 -11.67 0.00
CA PHE A 48 -0.43 -10.97 -1.02
C PHE A 48 0.19 -11.23 -2.39
N GLY A 49 -0.59 -11.79 -3.30
CA GLY A 49 -0.31 -11.81 -4.73
C GLY A 49 -1.05 -10.66 -5.40
N THR A 50 -0.31 -9.70 -5.92
CA THR A 50 -0.88 -8.46 -6.45
C THR A 50 -0.64 -8.37 -7.95
N SER A 51 -1.74 -8.24 -8.70
CA SER A 51 -1.71 -7.99 -10.14
C SER A 51 -1.69 -6.48 -10.41
N VAL A 52 -0.68 -6.03 -11.15
CA VAL A 52 -0.46 -4.63 -11.50
C VAL A 52 -0.60 -4.45 -13.00
N ARG A 53 -1.23 -3.34 -13.41
CA ARG A 53 -1.29 -2.88 -14.80
C ARG A 53 -0.73 -1.46 -14.88
N HIS A 54 0.23 -1.24 -15.77
CA HIS A 54 0.80 0.07 -16.06
C HIS A 54 1.21 0.16 -17.53
N ASN A 55 1.26 1.36 -18.10
CA ASN A 55 1.81 1.64 -19.41
C ASN A 55 3.32 1.88 -19.29
N ASP A 56 4.08 0.82 -18.98
CA ASP A 56 5.53 0.91 -18.89
C ASP A 56 6.13 1.42 -20.21
N GLN A 57 7.11 2.31 -20.12
CA GLN A 57 7.85 2.90 -21.23
C GLN A 57 9.36 2.84 -20.92
N GLY A 58 9.83 1.65 -20.54
CA GLY A 58 11.19 1.43 -20.05
C GLY A 58 11.48 2.04 -18.67
N TRP A 59 12.77 2.15 -18.35
CA TRP A 59 13.28 2.45 -17.00
C TRP A 59 12.88 3.82 -16.43
N GLU A 60 12.55 4.79 -17.29
CA GLU A 60 12.17 6.14 -16.88
C GLU A 60 10.69 6.25 -16.48
N HIS A 61 9.86 5.28 -16.84
CA HIS A 61 8.43 5.32 -16.57
C HIS A 61 7.85 3.90 -16.48
N TYR A 62 7.82 3.34 -15.27
CA TYR A 62 7.29 2.00 -15.02
C TYR A 62 6.73 1.85 -13.62
N ALA A 63 5.98 0.77 -13.38
CA ALA A 63 5.56 0.37 -12.05
C ALA A 63 6.75 -0.19 -11.23
N ASP A 64 7.22 0.54 -10.22
CA ASP A 64 8.43 0.20 -9.46
C ASP A 64 8.15 -0.43 -8.08
N GLY A 65 6.88 -0.53 -7.70
CA GLY A 65 6.50 -1.26 -6.51
C GLY A 65 5.01 -1.29 -6.25
N TRP A 66 4.63 -1.98 -5.19
CA TRP A 66 3.31 -1.89 -4.59
C TRP A 66 3.42 -2.14 -3.09
N GLU A 67 2.41 -1.70 -2.36
CA GLU A 67 2.38 -1.83 -0.90
C GLU A 67 1.01 -2.21 -0.38
N VAL A 68 1.02 -2.75 0.83
CA VAL A 68 -0.15 -2.99 1.66
C VAL A 68 -0.13 -1.97 2.78
N ILE A 69 -1.21 -1.19 2.91
CA ILE A 69 -1.39 -0.20 3.97
C ILE A 69 -2.68 -0.47 4.75
N ASP A 70 -2.76 0.04 5.98
CA ASP A 70 -4.03 0.14 6.70
C ASP A 70 -4.88 1.33 6.23
N LEU A 71 -6.05 1.55 6.85
CA LEU A 71 -6.97 2.63 6.46
C LEU A 71 -6.50 4.02 6.93
N GLU A 72 -5.54 4.04 7.85
CA GLU A 72 -4.87 5.22 8.38
C GLU A 72 -3.66 5.62 7.51
N GLY A 73 -3.25 4.75 6.58
CA GLY A 73 -2.14 4.97 5.65
C GLY A 73 -0.79 4.45 6.12
N ASN A 74 -0.73 3.68 7.22
CA ASN A 74 0.50 3.08 7.70
C ASN A 74 0.89 1.90 6.79
N GLN A 75 2.16 1.85 6.39
CA GLN A 75 2.68 0.77 5.55
C GLN A 75 2.89 -0.52 6.36
N LEU A 76 2.16 -1.57 5.99
CA LEU A 76 2.25 -2.90 6.60
C LEU A 76 3.25 -3.80 5.86
N GLY A 77 3.38 -3.60 4.55
CA GLY A 77 4.36 -4.31 3.73
C GLY A 77 4.56 -3.66 2.37
N TYR A 78 5.73 -3.91 1.78
CA TYR A 78 6.12 -3.34 0.50
C TYR A 78 6.75 -4.42 -0.39
N ARG A 79 6.47 -4.35 -1.69
CA ARG A 79 7.10 -5.15 -2.72
C ARG A 79 7.74 -4.24 -3.76
N GLN A 80 9.07 -4.25 -3.80
CA GLN A 80 9.81 -3.60 -4.87
C GLN A 80 9.71 -4.40 -6.18
N LEU A 81 9.60 -3.68 -7.30
CA LEU A 81 9.66 -4.20 -8.65
C LEU A 81 10.89 -3.58 -9.33
N VAL A 82 11.80 -4.44 -9.79
CA VAL A 82 13.17 -4.03 -10.14
C VAL A 82 13.41 -3.91 -11.64
N HIS A 83 12.38 -4.03 -12.47
CA HIS A 83 12.48 -3.84 -13.91
C HIS A 83 11.13 -3.44 -14.52
N PRO A 84 11.12 -2.78 -15.69
CA PRO A 84 9.93 -2.61 -16.51
C PRO A 84 9.35 -3.96 -16.98
N HIS A 85 8.04 -3.98 -17.19
CA HIS A 85 7.25 -5.12 -17.63
C HIS A 85 6.49 -4.80 -18.92
N ASP A 86 7.11 -4.11 -19.90
CA ASP A 86 6.46 -3.63 -21.14
C ASP A 86 5.70 -4.75 -21.90
N ASN A 87 6.23 -5.97 -21.87
CA ASN A 87 5.69 -7.14 -22.58
C ASN A 87 4.94 -8.14 -21.67
N GLU A 88 4.73 -7.81 -20.40
CA GLU A 88 4.10 -8.68 -19.39
C GLU A 88 3.04 -7.86 -18.64
N GLN A 89 1.87 -7.60 -19.27
CA GLN A 89 0.83 -6.76 -18.68
C GLN A 89 -0.57 -7.39 -18.79
N PRO A 90 -1.33 -7.48 -17.68
CA PRO A 90 -0.89 -7.25 -16.31
C PRO A 90 0.10 -8.33 -15.86
N PHE A 91 0.94 -8.01 -14.88
CA PHE A 91 1.81 -8.98 -14.22
C PHE A 91 1.44 -9.12 -12.74
N THR A 92 1.73 -10.28 -12.17
CA THR A 92 1.50 -10.56 -10.75
C THR A 92 2.81 -10.82 -10.04
N ARG A 93 3.02 -10.19 -8.88
CA ARG A 93 4.13 -10.52 -7.98
C ARG A 93 3.59 -10.66 -6.56
N SER A 94 4.24 -11.49 -5.76
CA SER A 94 3.83 -11.77 -4.38
C SER A 94 4.77 -11.15 -3.36
N GLN A 95 4.23 -10.79 -2.20
CA GLN A 95 4.99 -10.49 -0.98
C GLN A 95 4.37 -11.23 0.19
N CYS A 96 5.23 -11.84 1.01
CA CYS A 96 4.84 -12.70 2.11
C CYS A 96 5.45 -12.24 3.43
N ASN A 97 5.03 -12.89 4.51
CA ASN A 97 5.49 -12.63 5.88
C ASN A 97 5.10 -11.21 6.36
N ILE A 98 4.03 -10.66 5.79
CA ILE A 98 3.46 -9.38 6.23
C ILE A 98 2.71 -9.64 7.54
N LYS A 99 3.14 -8.99 8.62
CA LYS A 99 2.45 -9.08 9.91
C LYS A 99 1.40 -7.97 9.97
N ILE A 100 0.14 -8.37 10.06
CA ILE A 100 -1.00 -7.46 10.15
C ILE A 100 -1.60 -7.64 11.55
N PRO A 101 -1.73 -6.57 12.35
CA PRO A 101 -2.40 -6.63 13.63
C PRO A 101 -3.83 -7.18 13.52
N SER A 102 -4.25 -7.99 14.48
CA SER A 102 -5.54 -8.71 14.45
C SER A 102 -6.78 -7.80 14.43
N GLU A 103 -6.63 -6.56 14.86
CA GLU A 103 -7.65 -5.52 14.85
C GLU A 103 -7.93 -4.95 13.44
N ILE A 104 -7.02 -5.17 12.49
CA ILE A 104 -7.15 -4.69 11.11
C ILE A 104 -7.93 -5.72 10.29
N SER A 105 -9.18 -5.36 9.95
CA SER A 105 -10.05 -6.19 9.10
C SER A 105 -9.97 -5.84 7.61
N LYS A 106 -9.47 -4.65 7.27
CA LYS A 106 -9.35 -4.18 5.89
C LYS A 106 -7.99 -3.55 5.65
N VAL A 107 -7.43 -3.86 4.50
CA VAL A 107 -6.20 -3.23 4.01
C VAL A 107 -6.40 -2.70 2.61
N ILE A 108 -5.53 -1.78 2.22
CA ILE A 108 -5.50 -1.21 0.89
C ILE A 108 -4.21 -1.66 0.23
N VAL A 109 -4.31 -2.16 -0.99
CA VAL A 109 -3.16 -2.44 -1.84
C VAL A 109 -3.09 -1.40 -2.94
N ARG A 110 -1.96 -0.72 -3.09
CA ARG A 110 -1.74 0.30 -4.11
C ARG A 110 -0.39 0.13 -4.80
N ALA A 111 -0.35 0.40 -6.09
CA ALA A 111 0.86 0.30 -6.90
C ALA A 111 1.49 1.67 -7.11
N LYS A 112 2.81 1.70 -7.24
CA LYS A 112 3.63 2.89 -7.41
C LYS A 112 4.18 2.93 -8.82
N CYS A 113 4.01 4.07 -9.48
CA CYS A 113 4.77 4.45 -10.66
C CYS A 113 6.02 5.22 -10.19
N ASN A 114 7.18 4.92 -10.77
CA ASN A 114 8.43 5.62 -10.40
C ASN A 114 8.38 7.13 -10.68
N LYS A 115 7.57 7.57 -11.65
CA LYS A 115 7.41 8.97 -12.05
C LYS A 115 6.26 9.68 -11.34
N HIS A 116 5.14 8.99 -11.14
CA HIS A 116 3.88 9.60 -10.67
C HIS A 116 3.44 9.14 -9.28
N GLY A 117 4.21 8.29 -8.60
CA GLY A 117 3.90 7.79 -7.27
C GLY A 117 2.65 6.89 -7.26
N PHE A 118 1.88 6.98 -6.17
CA PHE A 118 0.69 6.13 -5.90
C PHE A 118 -0.62 6.73 -6.43
N GLY A 119 -0.62 7.26 -7.65
CA GLY A 119 -1.82 7.90 -8.20
C GLY A 119 -2.82 6.97 -8.90
N GLY A 120 -2.53 5.66 -8.99
CA GLY A 120 -3.40 4.69 -9.64
C GLY A 120 -4.48 4.13 -8.72
N LYS A 121 -5.46 3.43 -9.29
CA LYS A 121 -6.57 2.85 -8.55
C LYS A 121 -6.07 1.82 -7.53
N PRO A 122 -6.39 2.01 -6.23
CA PRO A 122 -6.08 1.03 -5.20
C PRO A 122 -7.11 -0.12 -5.18
N PHE A 123 -6.77 -1.20 -4.50
CA PHE A 123 -7.65 -2.34 -4.27
C PHE A 123 -7.84 -2.55 -2.77
N ILE A 124 -9.10 -2.63 -2.31
CA ILE A 124 -9.42 -2.86 -0.90
C ILE A 124 -9.62 -4.37 -0.70
N VAL A 125 -8.92 -4.92 0.29
CA VAL A 125 -9.06 -6.33 0.68
C VAL A 125 -9.74 -6.39 2.05
N ASP A 126 -10.83 -7.15 2.12
CA ASP A 126 -11.46 -7.53 3.39
C ASP A 126 -10.86 -8.85 3.88
N LEU A 127 -10.06 -8.78 4.95
CA LEU A 127 -9.30 -9.91 5.48
C LEU A 127 -10.19 -10.93 6.20
N ASN A 128 -11.41 -10.56 6.58
CA ASN A 128 -12.36 -11.47 7.22
C ASN A 128 -13.12 -12.35 6.20
N SER A 129 -12.97 -12.05 4.91
CA SER A 129 -13.67 -12.74 3.81
C SER A 129 -12.75 -13.67 3.01
N ILE A 130 -11.55 -13.94 3.52
CA ILE A 130 -10.50 -14.77 2.90
C ILE A 130 -10.57 -16.19 3.45
#